data_AF-A0AAN2PIP6-F1
#
_entry.id   AF-A0AAN2PIP6-F1
#
_cell.length_a   1.000
_cell.length_b   1.000
_cell.length_c   1.000
_cell.angle_alpha   90.00
_cell.angle_beta   90.00
_cell.angle_gamma   90.00
#
_symmetry.space_group_name_H-M   'P 1'
#
loop_
_entity.id
_entity.type
_entity.pdbx_description
1 polymer ?
#
loop_
_entity_poly.entity_id
_entity_poly.type
_entity_poly.pdbx_seq_one_letter_code
_entity_poly.pdbx_strand_id
1 'polypeptide(L)' 'MCEIKMYRELELNIKSLRKLLIETGVKKGLNHQETLEYSEKLDKLILKKSLINNY' A
#
# COMPACT_ATOMS: atom_id res chain seq x y z
N MET A 1 3.05 17.96 -15.79
CA MET A 1 4.11 17.75 -14.76
C MET A 1 3.58 17.27 -13.40
N CYS A 2 2.37 17.65 -12.96
CA CYS A 2 1.82 17.17 -11.68
C CYS A 2 1.39 15.69 -11.65
N GLU A 3 0.87 15.12 -12.74
CA GLU A 3 0.39 13.73 -12.77
C GLU A 3 1.49 12.69 -12.53
N ILE A 4 2.68 12.88 -13.15
CA ILE A 4 3.83 12.00 -12.96
C ILE A 4 4.28 11.99 -11.48
N LYS A 5 4.20 13.14 -10.81
CA LYS A 5 4.53 13.27 -9.39
C LYS A 5 3.54 12.50 -8.52
N MET A 6 2.24 12.65 -8.78
CA MET A 6 1.18 11.93 -8.06
C MET A 6 1.29 10.41 -8.23
N TYR A 7 1.60 9.93 -9.44
CA TYR A 7 1.76 8.50 -9.69
C TYR A 7 2.98 7.92 -8.96
N ARG A 8 4.12 8.63 -8.98
CA ARG A 8 5.33 8.23 -8.24
C ARG A 8 5.11 8.19 -6.73
N GLU A 9 4.41 9.18 -6.17
CA GLU A 9 4.06 9.19 -4.74
C GLU A 9 3.17 8.01 -4.37
N LEU A 10 2.19 7.67 -5.22
CA LEU A 10 1.34 6.50 -5.01
C LEU A 10 2.15 5.19 -5.00
N GLU A 11 3.06 5.02 -5.96
CA GLU A 11 3.92 3.83 -6.01
C GLU A 11 4.86 3.71 -4.81
N LEU A 12 5.45 4.84 -4.37
CA LEU A 12 6.28 4.88 -3.17
C LEU A 12 5.49 4.49 -1.93
N ASN A 13 4.26 4.99 -1.78
CA ASN A 13 3.40 4.64 -0.65
C ASN A 13 3.03 3.16 -0.65
N ILE A 14 2.70 2.59 -1.82
CA ILE A 14 2.43 1.14 -1.96
C ILE A 14 3.66 0.31 -1.55
N LYS A 15 4.85 0.70 -2.02
CA LYS A 15 6.09 -0.02 -1.72
C LYS A 15 6.44 0.04 -0.23
N SER A 16 6.35 1.22 0.38
CA SER A 16 6.63 1.42 1.79
C SER A 16 5.66 0.64 2.68
N LEU A 17 4.37 0.69 2.35
CA LEU A 17 3.35 0.00 3.14
C LEU A 17 3.42 -1.52 3.00
N ARG A 18 3.79 -2.04 1.80
CA ARG A 18 4.09 -3.48 1.62
C ARG A 18 5.23 -3.94 2.52
N LYS A 19 6.30 -3.15 2.61
CA LYS A 19 7.44 -3.48 3.48
C LYS A 19 6.99 -3.55 4.95
N LEU A 20 6.23 -2.56 5.42
CA LEU A 20 5.69 -2.54 6.78
C LEU A 20 4.75 -3.72 7.04
N LEU A 21 3.85 -4.05 6.11
CA LEU A 21 2.97 -5.21 6.22
C LEU A 21 3.76 -6.51 6.41
N ILE A 22 4.78 -6.74 5.58
CA ILE A 22 5.61 -7.94 5.64
C ILE A 22 6.38 -7.99 6.96
N GLU A 23 7.04 -6.90 7.35
CA GLU A 23 7.80 -6.82 8.60
C GLU A 23 6.92 -7.08 9.82
N THR A 24 5.73 -6.47 9.86
CA THR A 24 4.77 -6.67 10.95
C THR A 24 4.16 -8.07 10.93
N GLY A 25 3.82 -8.61 9.76
CA GLY A 25 3.31 -9.96 9.62
C GLY A 25 4.30 -11.03 10.06
N VAL A 26 5.59 -10.85 9.75
CA VAL A 26 6.68 -11.72 10.22
C VAL A 26 6.90 -11.59 11.72
N LYS A 27 6.86 -10.36 12.27
CA LYS A 27 7.17 -10.09 13.68
C LYS A 27 6.01 -10.40 14.64
N LYS A 28 4.78 -10.09 14.25
CA LYS A 28 3.58 -10.11 15.11
C LYS A 28 2.54 -11.12 14.68
N GLY A 29 2.66 -11.69 13.48
CA GLY A 29 1.71 -12.62 12.89
C GLY A 29 0.70 -11.95 11.96
N LEU A 30 0.12 -12.75 11.06
CA LEU A 30 -0.81 -12.27 10.03
C LEU A 30 -2.17 -11.82 10.59
N ASN A 31 -2.58 -12.39 11.72
CA ASN A 31 -3.84 -12.04 12.39
C ASN A 31 -3.69 -10.90 13.41
N HIS A 32 -2.48 -10.34 13.57
CA HIS A 32 -2.28 -9.20 14.46
C HIS A 32 -2.97 -7.97 13.89
N GLN A 33 -3.62 -7.18 14.76
CA GLN A 33 -4.41 -6.01 14.35
C GLN A 33 -3.62 -5.06 13.44
N GLU A 34 -2.38 -4.72 13.78
CA GLU A 34 -1.55 -3.85 12.91
C GLU A 34 -1.28 -4.45 11.53
N THR A 35 -1.11 -5.77 11.42
CA THR A 35 -0.92 -6.44 10.12
C THR A 35 -2.19 -6.31 9.28
N LEU A 36 -3.36 -6.49 9.89
CA LEU A 36 -4.66 -6.31 9.22
C LEU A 36 -4.87 -4.86 8.78
N GLU A 37 -4.57 -3.88 9.64
CA GLU A 37 -4.67 -2.45 9.31
C GLU A 37 -3.75 -2.06 8.14
N TYR A 38 -2.53 -2.60 8.09
CA TYR A 38 -1.62 -2.37 6.95
C TYR A 38 -2.13 -3.05 5.68
N SER A 39 -2.77 -4.22 5.78
CA SER A 39 -3.37 -4.91 4.64
C SER A 39 -4.49 -4.07 4.04
N GLU A 40 -5.44 -3.61 4.86
CA GLU A 40 -6.57 -2.79 4.38
C GLU A 40 -6.12 -1.46 3.76
N LYS A 41 -5.12 -0.80 4.36
CA LYS A 41 -4.55 0.44 3.80
C LYS A 41 -3.86 0.17 2.47
N LEU A 42 -3.17 -0.97 2.33
CA LEU A 42 -2.49 -1.36 1.10
C LEU A 42 -3.50 -1.65 -0.01
N ASP A 43 -4.57 -2.36 0.29
CA ASP A 43 -5.63 -2.66 -0.67
C ASP A 43 -6.28 -1.39 -1.22
N LYS A 44 -6.53 -0.38 -0.36
CA LYS A 44 -7.04 0.94 -0.80
C LYS A 44 -6.10 1.63 -1.78
N LEU A 45 -4.79 1.57 -1.55
CA LEU A 45 -3.79 2.18 -2.44
C LEU A 45 -3.68 1.43 -3.77
N ILE A 46 -3.76 0.09 -3.75
CA ILE A 46 -3.77 -0.73 -4.96
C ILE A 46 -5.03 -0.44 -5.78
N LEU A 47 -6.20 -0.39 -5.15
CA LEU A 47 -7.46 -0.02 -5.83
C LEU A 47 -7.36 1.37 -6.47
N LYS A 48 -6.83 2.36 -5.73
CA LYS A 48 -6.60 3.70 -6.27
C LYS A 48 -5.69 3.67 -7.50
N LYS A 49 -4.61 2.88 -7.48
CA LYS A 49 -3.70 2.72 -8.63
C LYS A 49 -4.42 2.09 -9.82
N SER A 50 -5.21 1.03 -9.59
CA SER A 50 -5.96 0.36 -10.65
C SER A 50 -6.99 1.28 -11.30
N LEU A 51 -7.66 2.13 -10.52
CA LEU A 51 -8.60 3.12 -11.06
C LEU A 51 -7.88 4.16 -11.92
N ILE A 52 -6.69 4.62 -11.54
CA ILE A 52 -5.89 5.56 -12.34
C ILE A 52 -5.41 4.91 -13.64
N ASN A 53 -5.07 3.63 -13.64
CA ASN A 53 -4.57 2.92 -14.83
C ASN A 53 -5.66 2.53 -15.84
N ASN A 54 -6.95 2.57 -15.47
CA ASN A 54 -8.09 2.19 -16.32
C ASN A 54 -8.74 3.39 -17.06
N TYR A 55 -8.12 4.57 -17.02
CA TYR A 55 -8.44 5.76 -17.80
C TYR A 55 -7.20 6.26 -18.54
#